data_AF-A0A9X3H5K8-F1
#
_entry.id   AF-A0A9X3H5K8-F1
#
_cell.length_a   1.000
_cell.length_b   1.000
_cell.length_c   1.000
_cell.angle_alpha   90.00
_cell.angle_beta   90.00
_cell.angle_gamma   90.00
#
_symmetry.space_group_name_H-M   'P 1'
#
loop_
_entity.id
_entity.type
_entity.pdbx_description
1 polymer ?
#
loop_
_entity_poly.entity_id
_entity_poly.type
_entity_poly.pdbx_seq_one_letter_code
_entity_poly.pdbx_strand_id
1 'polypeptide(L)'
;MRRLLFIIALAFAPIWQLSAQCDSTAYMAREFMTDDFIPDGQSYRALIFDGQIAEFETTFYGNSTYRIAAFSGMAKEQLIFSLYDQENNLLFSNEEHQNSPYWDFEIESTLDVRLEAKLDKTKQSSGCAVLLVGFEK
;
A
#
# COMPACT_ATOMS: atom_id res chain seq x y z
N MET A 1 19.25 -11.92 -57.73
CA MET A 1 19.83 -11.58 -56.41
C MET A 1 19.38 -10.19 -56.02
N ARG A 2 18.40 -10.07 -55.11
CA ARG A 2 17.99 -8.77 -54.57
C ARG A 2 17.74 -8.98 -53.08
N ARG A 3 18.72 -8.61 -52.26
CA ARG A 3 18.67 -8.71 -50.80
C ARG A 3 17.65 -7.69 -50.31
N LEU A 4 16.49 -8.15 -49.82
CA LEU A 4 15.62 -7.30 -49.01
C LEU A 4 16.23 -7.22 -47.61
N LEU A 5 16.72 -6.04 -47.24
CA LEU A 5 17.08 -5.71 -45.87
C LEU A 5 15.79 -5.45 -45.08
N PHE A 6 15.43 -6.38 -44.20
CA PHE A 6 14.42 -6.14 -43.15
C PHE A 6 15.05 -5.29 -42.06
N ILE A 7 14.65 -4.02 -41.95
CA ILE A 7 14.95 -3.20 -40.78
C ILE A 7 13.94 -3.60 -39.69
N ILE A 8 14.38 -4.40 -38.75
CA ILE A 8 13.65 -4.64 -37.50
C ILE A 8 13.89 -3.43 -36.61
N ALA A 9 12.93 -2.52 -36.56
CA ALA A 9 12.90 -1.46 -35.57
C ALA A 9 12.53 -2.09 -34.22
N LEU A 10 13.52 -2.36 -33.38
CA LEU A 10 13.32 -2.80 -32.01
C LEU A 10 12.79 -1.61 -31.20
N ALA A 11 11.47 -1.57 -30.97
CA ALA A 11 10.85 -0.58 -30.11
C ALA A 11 11.27 -0.84 -28.66
N PHE A 12 12.27 -0.10 -28.18
CA PHE A 12 12.55 0.01 -26.74
C PHE A 12 11.43 0.83 -26.11
N ALA A 13 10.41 0.15 -25.55
CA ALA A 13 9.43 0.81 -24.70
C ALA A 13 10.09 1.16 -23.35
N PRO A 14 9.93 2.39 -22.84
CA PRO A 14 10.49 2.79 -21.55
C PRO A 14 9.70 2.13 -20.40
N ILE A 15 10.35 1.22 -19.66
CA ILE A 15 9.80 0.51 -18.48
C ILE A 15 9.62 1.48 -17.26
N TRP A 16 10.04 2.74 -17.41
CA TRP A 16 10.12 3.76 -16.35
C TRP A 16 8.76 4.26 -15.81
N GLN A 17 7.65 3.98 -16.49
CA GLN A 17 6.34 4.51 -16.06
C GLN A 17 5.76 3.79 -14.84
N LEU A 18 6.22 2.57 -14.53
CA LEU A 18 5.65 1.75 -13.46
C LEU A 18 6.11 2.18 -12.06
N SER A 19 7.36 2.62 -11.88
CA SER A 19 7.85 3.10 -10.58
C SER A 19 7.24 4.44 -10.18
N ALA A 20 7.01 5.32 -11.16
CA ALA A 20 6.53 6.69 -10.94
C ALA A 20 5.15 6.74 -10.26
N GLN A 21 4.24 5.80 -10.59
CA GLN A 21 2.91 5.77 -9.98
C GLN A 21 2.99 5.50 -8.47
N CYS A 22 3.77 4.50 -8.07
CA CYS A 22 3.94 4.16 -6.67
C CYS A 22 4.62 5.27 -5.86
N ASP A 23 5.54 6.03 -6.49
CA ASP A 23 6.16 7.18 -5.85
C ASP A 23 5.17 8.31 -5.61
N SER A 24 4.29 8.63 -6.58
CA SER A 24 3.23 9.62 -6.38
C SER A 24 2.22 9.19 -5.33
N THR A 25 1.80 7.92 -5.33
CA THR A 25 0.86 7.41 -4.31
C THR A 25 1.49 7.45 -2.93
N ALA A 26 2.77 7.09 -2.80
CA ALA A 26 3.47 7.18 -1.51
C ALA A 26 3.65 8.61 -1.04
N TYR A 27 3.87 9.56 -1.95
CA TYR A 27 3.85 10.98 -1.62
C TYR A 27 2.50 11.40 -1.04
N MET A 28 1.38 11.02 -1.68
CA MET A 28 0.03 11.32 -1.18
C MET A 28 -0.27 10.64 0.16
N ALA A 29 0.21 9.41 0.37
CA ALA A 29 0.03 8.69 1.64
C ALA A 29 0.71 9.42 2.82
N ARG A 30 1.83 10.13 2.59
CA ARG A 30 2.52 10.89 3.63
C ARG A 30 1.68 12.03 4.20
N GLU A 31 0.73 12.58 3.44
CA GLU A 31 -0.18 13.62 3.92
C GLU A 31 -1.06 13.14 5.09
N PHE A 32 -1.20 11.82 5.28
CA PHE A 32 -1.92 11.23 6.41
C PHE A 32 -0.99 10.81 7.57
N MET A 33 0.32 10.89 7.38
CA MET A 33 1.32 10.62 8.40
C MET A 33 1.77 11.95 9.04
N THR A 34 0.92 12.48 9.93
CA THR A 34 1.09 13.79 10.56
C THR A 34 2.31 13.85 11.49
N ASP A 35 2.68 15.06 11.93
CA ASP A 35 3.87 15.30 12.75
C ASP A 35 3.90 14.51 14.08
N ASP A 36 2.78 14.00 14.56
CA ASP A 36 2.71 13.20 15.80
C ASP A 36 3.20 11.75 15.63
N PHE A 37 3.32 11.27 14.38
CA PHE A 37 3.75 9.91 14.05
C PHE A 37 5.07 9.91 13.29
N ILE A 38 6.02 9.08 13.73
CA ILE A 38 7.29 8.85 13.06
C ILE A 38 7.14 7.61 12.17
N PRO A 39 7.34 7.72 10.83
CA PRO A 39 7.35 6.55 9.95
C PRO A 39 8.42 5.55 10.37
N ASP A 40 8.13 4.25 10.26
CA ASP A 40 9.08 3.16 10.54
C ASP A 40 10.24 3.06 9.50
N GLY A 41 10.22 3.93 8.49
CA GLY A 41 11.19 3.98 7.40
C GLY A 41 10.92 3.00 6.28
N GLN A 42 9.95 2.11 6.44
CA GLN A 42 9.46 1.23 5.39
C GLN A 42 8.33 1.91 4.61
N SER A 43 8.20 1.52 3.35
CA SER A 43 7.06 1.89 2.53
C SER A 43 6.58 0.63 1.86
N TYR A 44 5.47 0.10 2.34
CA TYR A 44 4.87 -1.12 1.85
C TYR A 44 4.09 -0.77 0.59
N ARG A 45 4.59 -1.22 -0.57
CA ARG A 45 4.04 -0.85 -1.88
C ARG A 45 3.85 -2.07 -2.75
N ALA A 46 2.72 -2.13 -3.45
CA ALA A 46 2.45 -3.16 -4.43
C ALA A 46 1.56 -2.62 -5.55
N LEU A 47 1.90 -2.93 -6.80
CA LEU A 47 0.95 -2.73 -7.90
C LEU A 47 -0.08 -3.86 -7.84
N ILE A 48 -1.35 -3.50 -7.70
CA ILE A 48 -2.45 -4.46 -7.58
C ILE A 48 -3.53 -4.18 -8.62
N PHE A 49 -4.10 -5.26 -9.16
CA PHE A 49 -5.25 -5.27 -10.05
C PHE A 49 -6.49 -5.78 -9.30
N ASP A 50 -7.67 -5.58 -9.91
CA ASP A 50 -8.92 -6.07 -9.36
C ASP A 50 -8.85 -7.57 -9.00
N GLY A 51 -9.24 -7.88 -7.76
CA GLY A 51 -9.24 -9.24 -7.21
C GLY A 51 -7.89 -9.71 -6.66
N GLN A 52 -6.85 -8.89 -6.76
CA GLN A 52 -5.57 -9.18 -6.12
C GLN A 52 -5.51 -8.57 -4.71
N ILE A 53 -4.75 -9.25 -3.85
CA ILE A 53 -4.43 -8.83 -2.49
C ILE A 53 -2.92 -8.70 -2.43
N ALA A 54 -2.43 -7.56 -1.94
CA ALA A 54 -1.04 -7.40 -1.56
C ALA A 54 -0.88 -7.74 -0.08
N GLU A 55 0.15 -8.51 0.25
CA GLU A 55 0.44 -8.93 1.62
C GLU A 55 1.81 -8.39 2.03
N PHE A 56 1.88 -7.90 3.26
CA PHE A 56 3.10 -7.44 3.90
C PHE A 56 3.15 -7.96 5.33
N GLU A 57 4.35 -8.14 5.87
CA GLU A 57 4.56 -8.56 7.25
C GLU A 57 5.32 -7.47 8.02
N THR A 58 4.92 -7.24 9.27
CA THR A 58 5.62 -6.33 10.17
C THR A 58 5.37 -6.73 11.63
N THR A 59 6.14 -6.14 12.54
CA THR A 59 5.99 -6.33 13.99
C THR A 59 5.54 -5.02 14.59
N PHE A 60 4.44 -5.04 15.35
CA PHE A 60 4.10 -3.94 16.24
C PHE A 60 4.58 -4.24 17.65
N TYR A 61 5.22 -3.27 18.29
CA TYR A 61 5.74 -3.38 19.64
C TYR A 61 4.69 -2.93 20.67
N GLY A 62 4.63 -3.63 21.80
CA GLY A 62 3.70 -3.33 22.89
C GLY A 62 3.87 -1.95 23.51
N ASN A 63 2.81 -1.49 24.17
CA ASN A 63 2.67 -0.18 24.80
C ASN A 63 3.00 1.00 23.86
N SER A 64 2.58 0.89 22.60
CA SER A 64 2.80 1.92 21.57
C SER A 64 1.51 2.16 20.78
N THR A 65 1.27 3.42 20.44
CA THR A 65 0.24 3.79 19.46
C THR A 65 0.86 3.79 18.07
N TYR A 66 0.20 3.14 17.13
CA TYR A 66 0.58 3.10 15.73
C TYR A 66 -0.47 3.76 14.86
N ARG A 67 -0.01 4.33 13.74
CA ARG A 67 -0.85 4.74 12.62
C ARG A 67 -0.49 3.93 11.39
N ILE A 68 -1.51 3.45 10.70
CA ILE A 68 -1.38 3.01 9.30
C ILE A 68 -2.03 4.07 8.42
N ALA A 69 -1.29 4.61 7.46
CA ALA A 69 -1.83 5.39 6.35
C ALA A 69 -1.91 4.51 5.11
N ALA A 70 -3.09 4.43 4.50
CA ALA A 70 -3.42 3.55 3.39
C ALA A 70 -3.93 4.37 2.20
N PHE A 71 -3.24 4.26 1.07
CA PHE A 71 -3.58 5.04 -0.11
C PHE A 71 -3.38 4.24 -1.39
N SER A 72 -4.23 4.48 -2.39
CA SER A 72 -4.02 3.97 -3.74
C SER A 72 -4.36 5.01 -4.78
N GLY A 73 -3.67 4.96 -5.92
CA GLY A 73 -3.92 5.87 -7.04
C GLY A 73 -3.71 7.33 -6.63
N MET A 74 -4.72 8.15 -6.88
CA MET A 74 -4.72 9.61 -6.65
C MET A 74 -5.92 10.08 -5.82
N ALA A 75 -6.80 9.19 -5.36
CA ALA A 75 -7.99 9.54 -4.61
C ALA A 75 -8.07 8.81 -3.27
N LYS A 76 -8.75 9.44 -2.30
CA LYS A 76 -8.95 8.86 -0.96
C LYS A 76 -9.90 7.66 -1.04
N GLU A 77 -9.84 6.81 -0.01
CA GLU A 77 -10.82 5.74 0.22
C GLU A 77 -10.86 4.65 -0.86
N GLN A 78 -9.82 4.55 -1.69
CA GLN A 78 -9.70 3.55 -2.75
C GLN A 78 -9.06 2.24 -2.28
N LEU A 79 -8.46 2.22 -1.08
CA LEU A 79 -7.72 1.09 -0.57
C LEU A 79 -8.36 0.58 0.72
N ILE A 80 -8.69 -0.71 0.73
CA ILE A 80 -9.07 -1.44 1.92
C ILE A 80 -7.81 -2.11 2.46
N PHE A 81 -7.51 -1.92 3.74
CA PHE A 81 -6.46 -2.64 4.42
C PHE A 81 -7.00 -3.39 5.63
N SER A 82 -6.39 -4.54 5.89
CA SER A 82 -6.74 -5.42 6.99
C SER A 82 -5.48 -5.85 7.74
N LEU A 83 -5.60 -6.02 9.05
CA LEU A 83 -4.57 -6.57 9.92
C LEU A 83 -4.98 -7.96 10.39
N TYR A 84 -4.07 -8.91 10.26
CA TYR A 84 -4.23 -10.26 10.78
C TYR A 84 -3.10 -10.58 11.74
N ASP A 85 -3.38 -11.35 12.79
CA ASP A 85 -2.32 -11.98 13.58
C ASP A 85 -1.74 -13.21 12.86
N GLN A 86 -0.74 -13.84 13.48
CA GLN A 86 -0.09 -15.06 12.96
C GLN A 86 -1.04 -16.27 12.88
N GLU A 87 -2.17 -16.25 13.58
CA GLU A 87 -3.19 -17.31 13.56
C GLU A 87 -4.28 -17.05 12.50
N ASN A 88 -4.15 -15.99 11.71
CA ASN A 88 -5.11 -15.50 10.72
C ASN A 88 -6.42 -14.98 11.32
N ASN A 89 -6.42 -14.56 12.58
CA ASN A 89 -7.55 -13.82 13.13
C ASN A 89 -7.52 -12.39 12.59
N LEU A 90 -8.65 -11.91 12.06
CA LEU A 90 -8.81 -10.52 11.64
C LEU A 90 -8.82 -9.63 12.88
N LEU A 91 -7.83 -8.76 13.01
CA LEU A 91 -7.70 -7.80 14.11
C LEU A 91 -8.41 -6.48 13.79
N PHE A 92 -8.30 -6.04 12.53
CA PHE A 92 -8.87 -4.77 12.07
C PHE A 92 -9.04 -4.76 10.56
N SER A 93 -10.03 -4.01 10.06
CA SER A 93 -10.14 -3.60 8.66
C SER A 93 -10.74 -2.21 8.57
N ASN A 94 -10.24 -1.36 7.68
CA ASN A 94 -10.82 -0.03 7.44
C ASN A 94 -12.08 -0.09 6.55
N GLU A 95 -12.50 -1.27 6.06
CA GLU A 95 -13.66 -1.45 5.17
C GLU A 95 -14.96 -0.94 5.81
N GLU A 96 -15.16 -1.22 7.10
CA GLU A 96 -16.32 -0.75 7.88
C GLU A 96 -16.23 0.74 8.24
N HIS A 97 -15.07 1.36 7.99
CA HIS A 97 -14.77 2.76 8.28
C HIS A 97 -14.66 3.61 7.00
N GLN A 98 -15.49 3.28 6.00
CA GLN A 98 -15.55 3.98 4.71
C GLN A 98 -14.20 4.01 3.98
N ASN A 99 -13.37 2.97 4.19
CA ASN A 99 -11.99 2.89 3.70
C ASN A 99 -11.16 4.12 4.12
N SER A 100 -11.31 4.57 5.37
CA SER A 100 -10.54 5.72 5.90
C SER A 100 -9.07 5.63 5.50
N PRO A 101 -8.46 6.73 5.01
CA PRO A 101 -7.09 6.73 4.50
C PRO A 101 -6.03 6.57 5.60
N TYR A 102 -6.42 6.63 6.87
CA TYR A 102 -5.57 6.21 7.98
C TYR A 102 -6.40 5.67 9.14
N TRP A 103 -5.72 4.93 10.01
CA TRP A 103 -6.27 4.46 11.28
C TRP A 103 -5.19 4.42 12.36
N ASP A 104 -5.58 4.76 13.58
CA ASP A 104 -4.72 4.77 14.76
C ASP A 104 -5.15 3.65 15.70
N PHE A 105 -4.19 2.92 16.24
CA PHE A 105 -4.45 1.79 17.13
C PHE A 105 -3.36 1.67 18.19
N GLU A 106 -3.78 1.35 19.41
CA GLU A 106 -2.90 1.06 20.53
C GLU A 106 -2.58 -0.44 20.55
N ILE A 107 -1.31 -0.78 20.76
CA ILE A 107 -0.84 -2.16 20.83
C ILE A 107 -0.43 -2.48 22.26
N GLU A 108 -1.21 -3.34 22.94
CA GLU A 108 -0.93 -3.70 24.34
C GLU A 108 0.31 -4.59 24.48
N SER A 109 0.44 -5.59 23.61
CA SER A 109 1.56 -6.55 23.61
C SER A 109 2.16 -6.69 22.22
N THR A 110 3.48 -6.84 22.14
CA THR A 110 4.19 -7.05 20.87
C THR A 110 3.59 -8.22 20.10
N LEU A 111 3.30 -8.00 18.82
CA LEU A 111 2.75 -9.01 17.92
C LEU A 111 3.25 -8.83 16.49
N ASP A 112 3.47 -9.96 15.82
CA ASP A 112 3.75 -10.01 14.39
C ASP A 112 2.42 -10.04 13.63
N VAL A 113 2.28 -9.15 12.65
CA VAL A 113 1.05 -9.00 11.88
C VAL A 113 1.30 -9.20 10.39
N ARG A 114 0.24 -9.66 9.73
CA ARG A 114 0.12 -9.63 8.27
C ARG A 114 -0.83 -8.51 7.89
N LEU A 115 -0.32 -7.56 7.10
CA LEU A 115 -1.06 -6.47 6.50
C LEU A 115 -1.52 -6.89 5.11
N GLU A 116 -2.82 -6.93 4.90
CA GLU A 116 -3.40 -7.07 3.56
C GLU A 116 -3.83 -5.72 3.01
N ALA A 117 -3.68 -5.53 1.70
CA ALA A 117 -4.22 -4.40 0.97
C ALA A 117 -4.93 -4.85 -0.31
N LYS A 118 -6.17 -4.40 -0.52
CA LYS A 118 -6.97 -4.66 -1.72
C LYS A 118 -7.66 -3.37 -2.19
N LEU A 119 -7.92 -3.26 -3.49
CA LEU A 119 -8.65 -2.11 -4.04
C LEU A 119 -10.14 -2.22 -3.71
N ASP A 120 -10.77 -1.07 -3.45
CA ASP A 120 -12.22 -0.94 -3.57
C ASP A 120 -12.60 -0.97 -5.06
N LYS A 121 -13.13 -2.12 -5.49
CA LYS A 121 -13.50 -2.42 -6.87
C LYS A 121 -14.55 -1.46 -7.43
N THR A 122 -15.35 -0.82 -6.57
CA THR A 122 -16.35 0.16 -6.99
C THR A 122 -15.72 1.50 -7.36
N LYS A 123 -14.48 1.76 -6.89
CA LYS A 123 -13.76 3.02 -7.07
C LYS A 123 -12.57 2.90 -8.02
N GLN A 124 -11.91 1.74 -8.08
CA GLN A 124 -10.71 1.52 -8.89
C GLN A 124 -10.48 0.04 -9.23
N SER A 125 -10.06 -0.24 -10.47
CA SER A 125 -9.76 -1.60 -10.96
C SER A 125 -8.27 -1.95 -11.00
N SER A 126 -7.38 -0.96 -10.88
CA SER A 126 -5.93 -1.17 -10.78
C SER A 126 -5.24 0.06 -10.19
N GLY A 127 -4.15 -0.14 -9.46
CA GLY A 127 -3.33 0.95 -8.94
C GLY A 127 -2.24 0.47 -8.00
N CYS A 128 -1.33 1.36 -7.63
CA CYS A 128 -0.37 1.06 -6.59
C CYS A 128 -1.05 1.17 -5.23
N ALA A 129 -1.04 0.12 -4.43
CA ALA A 129 -1.36 0.18 -3.01
C ALA A 129 -0.12 0.63 -2.26
N VAL A 130 -0.28 1.62 -1.38
CA VAL A 130 0.76 2.07 -0.46
C VAL A 130 0.22 2.08 0.96
N LEU A 131 0.91 1.38 1.84
CA LEU A 131 0.74 1.45 3.28
C LEU A 131 2.00 2.07 3.89
N LEU A 132 1.81 3.07 4.75
CA LEU A 132 2.85 3.63 5.62
C LEU A 132 2.49 3.30 7.06
N VAL A 133 3.46 2.79 7.82
CA VAL A 133 3.33 2.55 9.25
C VAL A 133 4.14 3.61 9.98
N GLY A 134 3.55 4.20 11.02
CA GLY A 134 4.25 5.10 11.93
C GLY A 134 3.91 4.80 13.37
N PHE A 135 4.82 5.12 14.28
CA PHE A 135 4.61 5.04 15.72
C PHE A 135 4.50 6.45 16.30
N GLU A 136 3.63 6.64 17.29
CA GLU A 136 3.46 7.91 17.99
C GLU A 136 4.75 8.32 18.72
N LYS A 137 5.04 9.62 18.75
CA LYS A 137 6.24 10.22 19.36
C LYS A 137 6.33 10.09 20.88
#